data_AF-A0A7C5TDY2-F1
#
_entry.id   AF-A0A7C5TDY2-F1
#
_cell.length_a   1.000
_cell.length_b   1.000
_cell.length_c   1.000
_cell.angle_alpha   90.00
_cell.angle_beta   90.00
_cell.angle_gamma   90.00
#
_symmetry.space_group_name_H-M   'P 1'
#
loop_
_entity.id
_entity.type
_entity.pdbx_description
1 polymer ?
#
loop_
_entity_poly.entity_id
_entity_poly.type
_entity_poly.pdbx_seq_one_letter_code
_entity_poly.pdbx_strand_id
1 'polypeptide(L)'
;IGLRYAAAYVKGLLNMIEHPQYSYENIVIIVATSEGLSRAEIGRHRWAWMMPMWNMPREGFEKLYEKIPGPKPSFEEVWRLTGGNPGALASLYMVRWDIDKAIKNIITSKRLDAFTHTLSAEERKWLLEAVENPDTLLTKEKLPLIQKLIELNLIIDSITYRDPELWIDQPPPEKNPDLGIGKYVAWQTPLHKEAVRKALKEIA
;
A
#
# COMPACT_ATOMS: atom_id res chain seq x y z
N ILE A 1 -15.27 8.51 -3.15
CA ILE A 1 -15.11 9.26 -4.42
C ILE A 1 -14.53 8.29 -5.43
N GLY A 2 -15.20 8.04 -6.57
CA GLY A 2 -14.65 7.10 -7.56
C GLY A 2 -13.39 7.65 -8.23
N LEU A 3 -12.51 6.77 -8.71
CA LEU A 3 -11.21 7.14 -9.30
C LEU A 3 -11.29 8.26 -10.35
N ARG A 4 -12.33 8.21 -11.20
CA ARG A 4 -12.60 9.20 -12.27
C ARG A 4 -12.86 10.61 -11.76
N TYR A 5 -13.20 10.77 -10.49
CA TYR A 5 -13.52 12.05 -9.87
C TYR A 5 -12.43 12.56 -8.94
N ALA A 6 -11.35 11.80 -8.71
CA ALA A 6 -10.29 12.19 -7.77
C ALA A 6 -9.64 13.53 -8.15
N ALA A 7 -9.24 13.69 -9.42
CA ALA A 7 -8.64 14.95 -9.91
C ALA A 7 -9.64 16.12 -9.87
N ALA A 8 -10.89 15.89 -10.29
CA ALA A 8 -11.94 16.92 -10.27
C ALA A 8 -12.27 17.37 -8.84
N TYR A 9 -12.30 16.42 -7.89
CA TYR A 9 -12.51 16.70 -6.47
C TYR A 9 -11.38 17.57 -5.91
N VAL A 10 -10.13 17.20 -6.17
CA VAL A 10 -8.96 17.99 -5.75
C VAL A 10 -8.98 19.39 -6.38
N LYS A 11 -9.34 19.52 -7.67
CA LYS A 11 -9.49 20.85 -8.29
C LYS A 11 -10.63 21.65 -7.68
N GLY A 12 -11.74 21.01 -7.31
CA GLY A 12 -12.84 21.66 -6.58
C GLY A 12 -12.40 22.20 -5.23
N LEU A 13 -11.57 21.45 -4.50
CA LEU A 13 -10.98 21.89 -3.23
C LEU A 13 -10.04 23.08 -3.43
N LEU A 14 -9.19 23.05 -4.46
CA LEU A 14 -8.37 24.22 -4.80
C LEU A 14 -9.23 25.45 -5.13
N ASN A 15 -10.31 25.28 -5.90
CA ASN A 15 -11.24 26.37 -6.19
C ASN A 15 -11.89 26.95 -4.92
N MET A 16 -12.10 26.15 -3.87
CA MET A 16 -12.60 26.65 -2.59
C MET A 16 -11.58 27.57 -1.89
N ILE A 17 -10.28 27.34 -2.09
CA ILE A 17 -9.21 28.22 -1.61
C ILE A 17 -9.13 29.48 -2.49
N GLU A 18 -9.17 29.33 -3.81
CA GLU A 18 -9.01 30.44 -4.77
C GLU A 18 -10.24 31.36 -4.81
N HIS A 19 -11.44 30.80 -4.63
CA HIS A 19 -12.74 31.47 -4.76
C HIS A 19 -13.71 31.03 -3.65
N PRO A 20 -13.43 31.38 -2.38
CA PRO A 20 -14.25 30.96 -1.26
C PRO A 20 -15.64 31.62 -1.30
N GLN A 21 -16.68 30.86 -0.97
CA GLN A 21 -18.06 31.37 -0.88
C GLN A 21 -18.29 32.30 0.32
N TYR A 22 -17.45 32.19 1.34
CA TYR A 22 -17.51 32.98 2.57
C TYR A 22 -16.15 33.58 2.87
N SER A 23 -16.13 34.62 3.71
CA SER A 23 -14.87 35.18 4.18
C SER A 23 -14.26 34.23 5.22
N TYR A 24 -13.10 33.66 4.90
CA TYR A 24 -12.27 32.88 5.82
C TYR A 24 -10.98 33.65 6.06
N GLU A 25 -10.51 33.66 7.31
CA GLU A 25 -9.21 34.26 7.65
C GLU A 25 -8.06 33.45 7.05
N ASN A 26 -8.14 32.12 7.15
CA ASN A 26 -7.16 31.18 6.61
C ASN A 26 -7.88 29.89 6.17
N ILE A 27 -7.43 29.28 5.07
CA ILE A 27 -7.93 27.98 4.59
C ILE A 27 -6.74 27.05 4.36
N VAL A 28 -6.80 25.85 4.96
CA VAL A 28 -5.86 24.75 4.71
C VAL A 28 -6.67 23.51 4.39
N ILE A 29 -6.30 22.81 3.32
CA ILE A 29 -6.96 21.57 2.91
C ILE A 29 -5.92 20.45 2.85
N ILE A 30 -6.21 19.36 3.54
CA ILE A 30 -5.39 18.14 3.52
C ILE A 30 -6.25 17.01 2.97
N VAL A 31 -5.73 16.30 1.98
CA VAL A 31 -6.39 15.16 1.34
C VAL A 31 -5.48 13.95 1.47
N ALA A 32 -6.02 12.82 1.91
CA ALA A 32 -5.31 11.54 2.00
C ALA A 32 -5.96 10.51 1.06
N THR A 33 -5.13 9.72 0.39
CA THR A 33 -5.56 8.57 -0.43
C THR A 33 -4.59 7.41 -0.25
N SER A 34 -5.10 6.19 -0.24
CA SER A 34 -4.33 4.95 -0.16
C SER A 34 -4.19 4.24 -1.51
N GLU A 35 -4.58 4.90 -2.61
CA GLU A 35 -4.66 4.28 -3.94
C GLU A 35 -3.60 4.84 -4.90
N GLY A 36 -2.76 3.94 -5.45
CA GLY A 36 -1.72 4.34 -6.41
C GLY A 36 -2.27 4.97 -7.69
N LEU A 37 -3.44 4.53 -8.15
CA LEU A 37 -4.12 5.09 -9.30
C LEU A 37 -4.55 6.55 -9.08
N SER A 38 -5.10 6.86 -7.90
CA SER A 38 -5.51 8.22 -7.55
C SER A 38 -4.30 9.16 -7.50
N ARG A 39 -3.15 8.69 -7.00
CA ARG A 39 -1.88 9.43 -7.03
C ARG A 39 -1.47 9.78 -8.46
N ALA A 40 -1.50 8.82 -9.39
CA ALA A 40 -1.14 9.08 -10.79
C ALA A 40 -2.08 10.10 -11.45
N GLU A 41 -3.39 9.97 -11.20
CA GLU A 41 -4.40 10.88 -11.74
C GLU A 41 -4.28 12.31 -11.22
N ILE A 42 -3.93 12.50 -9.94
CA ILE A 42 -3.74 13.83 -9.35
C ILE A 42 -2.37 14.40 -9.74
N GLY A 43 -1.31 13.59 -9.69
CA GLY A 43 0.08 14.02 -9.86
C GLY A 43 0.47 14.48 -11.25
N ARG A 44 -0.30 14.13 -12.27
CA ARG A 44 -0.11 14.66 -13.63
C ARG A 44 -0.52 16.13 -13.78
N HIS A 45 -1.13 16.72 -12.75
CA HIS A 45 -1.54 18.13 -12.71
C HIS A 45 -0.68 18.94 -11.73
N ARG A 46 -0.78 20.27 -11.79
CA ARG A 46 -0.04 21.21 -10.93
C ARG A 46 -0.88 21.80 -9.80
N TRP A 47 -1.99 21.16 -9.44
CA TRP A 47 -3.00 21.71 -8.52
C TRP A 47 -2.84 21.24 -7.07
N ALA A 48 -1.98 20.25 -6.82
CA ALA A 48 -1.76 19.72 -5.49
C ALA A 48 -0.29 19.37 -5.30
N TRP A 49 0.20 19.66 -4.09
CA TRP A 49 1.44 19.08 -3.62
C TRP A 49 1.12 17.72 -3.00
N MET A 50 1.74 16.67 -3.54
CA MET A 50 1.62 15.31 -2.99
C MET A 50 2.88 14.94 -2.22
N MET A 51 2.70 14.37 -1.04
CA MET A 51 3.77 13.74 -0.27
C MET A 51 3.33 12.31 0.09
N PRO A 52 4.12 11.28 -0.24
CA PRO A 52 3.83 9.92 0.18
C PRO A 52 3.96 9.79 1.70
N MET A 53 3.19 8.86 2.26
CA MET A 53 3.29 8.43 3.65
C MET A 53 3.63 6.94 3.63
N TRP A 54 4.54 6.52 4.50
CA TRP A 54 4.88 5.11 4.67
C TRP A 54 4.15 4.50 5.88
N ASN A 55 4.36 3.20 6.10
CA ASN A 55 3.96 2.55 7.33
C ASN A 55 4.65 3.18 8.54
N MET A 56 4.01 3.04 9.71
CA MET A 56 4.46 3.67 10.95
C MET A 56 5.86 3.14 11.34
N PRO A 57 6.77 4.03 11.79
CA PRO A 57 8.08 3.60 12.28
C PRO A 57 7.94 2.68 13.49
N ARG A 58 8.94 1.82 13.71
CA ARG A 58 8.88 0.73 14.69
C ARG A 58 8.47 1.21 16.09
N GLU A 59 9.07 2.30 16.56
CA GLU A 59 8.78 2.88 17.88
C GLU A 59 7.34 3.40 18.01
N GLY A 60 6.82 4.06 16.96
CA GLY A 60 5.44 4.52 16.92
C GLY A 60 4.45 3.35 16.89
N PHE A 61 4.79 2.33 16.10
CA PHE A 61 3.96 1.14 15.96
C PHE A 61 3.94 0.30 17.24
N GLU A 62 5.05 0.23 17.97
CA GLU A 62 5.14 -0.42 19.29
C GLU A 62 4.21 0.26 20.30
N LYS A 63 4.24 1.59 20.38
CA LYS A 63 3.32 2.37 21.23
C LYS A 63 1.85 2.10 20.88
N LEU A 64 1.51 1.98 19.59
CA LEU A 64 0.16 1.62 19.16
C LEU A 64 -0.20 0.18 19.56
N TYR A 65 0.70 -0.77 19.31
CA TYR A 65 0.53 -2.17 19.65
C TYR A 65 0.31 -2.36 21.16
N GLU A 66 1.03 -1.65 22.02
CA GLU A 66 0.89 -1.72 23.47
C GLU A 66 -0.51 -1.36 23.96
N LYS A 67 -1.22 -0.45 23.26
CA LYS A 67 -2.59 -0.04 23.60
C LYS A 67 -3.65 -1.09 23.26
N ILE A 68 -3.32 -2.10 22.47
CA ILE A 68 -4.27 -3.16 22.09
C ILE A 68 -4.56 -4.05 23.33
N PRO A 69 -5.82 -4.18 23.76
CA PRO A 69 -6.16 -4.99 24.92
C PRO A 69 -6.19 -6.49 24.59
N GLY A 70 -6.16 -7.31 25.63
CA GLY A 70 -6.35 -8.76 25.53
C GLY A 70 -5.10 -9.53 25.08
N PRO A 71 -5.21 -10.87 24.97
CA PRO A 71 -4.12 -11.71 24.51
C PRO A 71 -3.77 -11.37 23.06
N LYS A 72 -2.47 -11.19 22.79
CA LYS A 72 -1.92 -10.84 21.49
C LYS A 72 -0.57 -11.51 21.26
N PRO A 73 -0.21 -11.85 20.01
CA PRO A 73 1.11 -12.37 19.68
C PRO A 73 2.21 -11.37 20.05
N SER A 74 3.47 -11.82 20.07
CA SER A 74 4.61 -10.94 20.37
C SER A 74 4.68 -9.74 19.41
N PHE A 75 5.21 -8.61 19.89
CA PHE A 75 5.41 -7.43 19.05
C PHE A 75 6.21 -7.76 17.79
N GLU A 76 7.30 -8.53 17.93
CA GLU A 76 8.15 -8.95 16.81
C GLU A 76 7.39 -9.73 15.74
N GLU A 77 6.49 -10.63 16.15
CA GLU A 77 5.66 -11.38 15.22
C GLU A 77 4.68 -10.47 14.48
N VAL A 78 4.00 -9.59 15.20
CA VAL A 78 3.08 -8.62 14.61
C VAL A 78 3.81 -7.67 13.66
N TRP A 79 5.00 -7.17 14.05
CA TRP A 79 5.84 -6.32 13.21
C TRP A 79 6.23 -7.01 11.90
N ARG A 80 6.66 -8.27 11.95
CA ARG A 80 6.98 -9.06 10.75
C ARG A 80 5.78 -9.26 9.82
N LEU A 81 4.57 -9.35 10.36
CA LEU A 81 3.35 -9.54 9.57
C LEU A 81 2.82 -8.24 8.97
N THR A 82 2.94 -7.12 9.68
CA THR A 82 2.31 -5.86 9.27
C THR A 82 3.28 -4.88 8.62
N GLY A 83 4.58 -4.99 8.88
CA GLY A 83 5.59 -4.01 8.45
C GLY A 83 5.30 -2.60 8.97
N GLY A 84 4.68 -2.49 10.16
CA GLY A 84 4.29 -1.22 10.78
C GLY A 84 2.96 -0.64 10.29
N ASN A 85 2.20 -1.36 9.47
CA ASN A 85 0.93 -0.85 8.93
C ASN A 85 -0.21 -0.94 9.97
N PRO A 86 -0.82 0.17 10.40
CA PRO A 86 -1.92 0.15 11.39
C PRO A 86 -3.18 -0.55 10.89
N GLY A 87 -3.48 -0.48 9.59
CA GLY A 87 -4.64 -1.16 8.99
C GLY A 87 -4.48 -2.68 8.98
N ALA A 88 -3.28 -3.18 8.72
CA ALA A 88 -2.96 -4.60 8.83
C ALA A 88 -3.02 -5.09 10.28
N LEU A 89 -2.55 -4.26 11.23
CA LEU A 89 -2.69 -4.54 12.66
C LEU A 89 -4.16 -4.68 13.06
N ALA A 90 -5.00 -3.73 12.66
CA ALA A 90 -6.44 -3.79 12.89
C ALA A 90 -7.06 -5.04 12.25
N SER A 91 -6.64 -5.40 11.03
CA SER A 91 -7.12 -6.60 10.34
C SER A 91 -6.79 -7.88 11.10
N LEU A 92 -5.56 -8.02 11.62
CA LEU A 92 -5.17 -9.15 12.47
C LEU A 92 -5.99 -9.19 13.76
N TYR A 93 -6.17 -8.04 14.41
CA TYR A 93 -6.96 -7.94 15.64
C TYR A 93 -8.42 -8.34 15.43
N MET A 94 -9.07 -7.87 14.35
CA MET A 94 -10.47 -8.19 14.02
C MET A 94 -10.72 -9.69 13.81
N VAL A 95 -9.72 -10.42 13.30
CA VAL A 95 -9.79 -11.88 13.14
C VAL A 95 -9.20 -12.64 14.33
N ARG A 96 -8.99 -11.98 15.47
CA ARG A 96 -8.44 -12.55 16.70
C ARG A 96 -7.09 -13.23 16.48
N TRP A 97 -6.22 -12.57 15.71
CA TRP A 97 -4.86 -13.01 15.40
C TRP A 97 -4.78 -14.29 14.56
N ASP A 98 -5.88 -14.70 13.93
CA ASP A 98 -5.90 -15.78 12.95
C ASP A 98 -5.28 -15.31 11.63
N ILE A 99 -3.98 -15.61 11.46
CA ILE A 99 -3.19 -15.18 10.31
C ILE A 99 -3.79 -15.72 9.00
N ASP A 100 -4.27 -16.96 8.99
CA ASP A 100 -4.87 -17.57 7.81
C ASP A 100 -6.17 -16.86 7.39
N LYS A 101 -7.01 -16.46 8.35
CA LYS A 101 -8.19 -15.62 8.06
C LYS A 101 -7.80 -14.24 7.55
N ALA A 102 -6.79 -13.60 8.13
CA ALA A 102 -6.31 -12.31 7.64
C ALA A 102 -5.82 -12.40 6.18
N ILE A 103 -5.06 -13.43 5.85
CA ILE A 103 -4.61 -13.71 4.48
C ILE A 103 -5.80 -13.97 3.55
N LYS A 104 -6.75 -14.81 3.95
CA LYS A 104 -7.97 -15.09 3.15
C LYS A 104 -8.79 -13.82 2.91
N ASN A 105 -8.91 -12.93 3.89
CA ASN A 105 -9.58 -11.64 3.70
C ASN A 105 -8.89 -10.78 2.64
N ILE A 106 -7.56 -10.78 2.57
CA ILE A 106 -6.82 -10.08 1.51
C ILE A 106 -7.08 -10.76 0.16
N ILE A 107 -6.97 -12.09 0.08
CA ILE A 107 -7.25 -12.85 -1.14
C ILE A 107 -8.63 -12.51 -1.69
N THR A 108 -9.67 -12.55 -0.85
CA THR A 108 -11.05 -12.25 -1.25
C THR A 108 -11.24 -10.78 -1.63
N SER A 109 -10.78 -9.83 -0.81
CA SER A 109 -10.98 -8.39 -1.06
C SER A 109 -10.25 -7.89 -2.30
N LYS A 110 -9.07 -8.46 -2.58
CA LYS A 110 -8.27 -8.15 -3.78
C LYS A 110 -8.60 -9.05 -4.97
N ARG A 111 -9.55 -9.99 -4.80
CA ARG A 111 -9.96 -10.98 -5.79
C ARG A 111 -8.76 -11.73 -6.39
N LEU A 112 -7.80 -12.10 -5.54
CA LEU A 112 -6.56 -12.74 -5.98
C LEU A 112 -6.85 -14.03 -6.74
N ASP A 113 -7.80 -14.85 -6.30
CA ASP A 113 -8.17 -16.10 -6.96
C ASP A 113 -8.50 -15.87 -8.45
N ALA A 114 -9.38 -14.90 -8.73
CA ALA A 114 -9.77 -14.55 -10.09
C ALA A 114 -8.58 -13.96 -10.87
N PHE A 115 -7.81 -13.07 -10.24
CA PHE A 115 -6.64 -12.46 -10.86
C PHE A 115 -5.59 -13.50 -11.26
N THR A 116 -5.23 -14.42 -10.39
CA THR A 116 -4.22 -15.45 -10.66
C THR A 116 -4.65 -16.43 -11.75
N HIS A 117 -5.96 -16.67 -11.92
CA HIS A 117 -6.49 -17.43 -13.06
C HIS A 117 -6.33 -16.71 -14.40
N THR A 118 -6.28 -15.38 -14.43
CA THR A 118 -6.02 -14.63 -15.68
C THR A 118 -4.57 -14.62 -16.12
N LEU A 119 -3.64 -15.02 -15.24
CA LEU A 119 -2.21 -15.02 -15.52
C LEU A 119 -1.79 -16.25 -16.32
N SER A 120 -0.93 -16.04 -17.32
CA SER A 120 -0.17 -17.07 -18.00
C SER A 120 0.82 -17.77 -17.05
N ALA A 121 1.36 -18.92 -17.48
CA ALA A 121 2.38 -19.63 -16.70
C ALA A 121 3.64 -18.78 -16.46
N GLU A 122 4.01 -17.96 -17.44
CA GLU A 122 5.16 -17.06 -17.34
C GLU A 122 4.90 -15.91 -16.37
N GLU A 123 3.74 -15.26 -16.43
CA GLU A 123 3.37 -14.20 -15.49
C GLU A 123 3.26 -14.71 -14.05
N ARG A 124 2.77 -15.95 -13.84
CA ARG A 124 2.76 -16.58 -12.52
C ARG A 124 4.17 -16.77 -11.98
N LYS A 125 5.12 -17.18 -12.84
CA LYS A 125 6.53 -17.28 -12.46
C LYS A 125 7.12 -15.92 -12.10
N TRP A 126 6.86 -14.88 -12.89
CA TRP A 126 7.30 -13.52 -12.58
C TRP A 126 6.71 -13.01 -11.26
N LEU A 127 5.43 -13.29 -11.00
CA LEU A 127 4.79 -12.89 -9.75
C LEU A 127 5.36 -13.65 -8.54
N LEU A 128 5.70 -14.93 -8.71
CA LEU A 128 6.36 -15.71 -7.66
C LEU A 128 7.78 -15.20 -7.37
N GLU A 129 8.55 -14.82 -8.39
CA GLU A 129 9.84 -14.14 -8.22
C GLU A 129 9.68 -12.81 -7.47
N ALA A 130 8.63 -12.05 -7.78
CA ALA A 130 8.31 -10.77 -7.16
C ALA A 130 7.90 -10.88 -5.69
N VAL A 131 7.31 -12.01 -5.29
CA VAL A 131 7.02 -12.31 -3.87
C VAL A 131 8.31 -12.28 -3.05
N GLU A 132 9.42 -12.79 -3.57
CA GLU A 132 10.71 -12.75 -2.89
C GLU A 132 11.45 -11.42 -3.09
N ASN A 133 11.41 -10.87 -4.30
CA ASN A 133 12.03 -9.59 -4.61
C ASN A 133 11.15 -8.76 -5.56
N PRO A 134 10.39 -7.76 -5.05
CA PRO A 134 9.44 -7.00 -5.87
C PRO A 134 10.11 -6.15 -6.96
N ASP A 135 11.40 -5.81 -6.83
CA ASP A 135 12.12 -5.07 -7.89
C ASP A 135 12.32 -5.89 -9.17
N THR A 136 12.16 -7.22 -9.12
CA THR A 136 12.21 -8.08 -10.32
C THR A 136 11.12 -7.77 -11.33
N LEU A 137 10.08 -7.04 -10.91
CA LEU A 137 9.01 -6.57 -11.78
C LEU A 137 9.44 -5.42 -12.70
N LEU A 138 10.54 -4.71 -12.41
CA LEU A 138 10.94 -3.51 -13.14
C LEU A 138 11.62 -3.80 -14.48
N THR A 139 10.89 -4.46 -15.37
CA THR A 139 11.28 -4.64 -16.77
C THR A 139 10.12 -4.27 -17.68
N LYS A 140 10.42 -3.88 -18.92
CA LYS A 140 9.42 -3.45 -19.89
C LYS A 140 8.32 -4.50 -20.12
N GLU A 141 8.72 -5.77 -20.18
CA GLU A 141 7.82 -6.92 -20.40
C GLU A 141 6.82 -7.11 -19.26
N LYS A 142 7.21 -6.75 -18.02
CA LYS A 142 6.42 -6.94 -16.81
C LYS A 142 5.56 -5.72 -16.45
N LEU A 143 5.62 -4.63 -17.24
CA LEU A 143 4.84 -3.42 -16.98
C LEU A 143 3.31 -3.65 -16.88
N PRO A 144 2.67 -4.47 -17.73
CA PRO A 144 1.24 -4.76 -17.58
C PRO A 144 0.92 -5.42 -16.24
N LEU A 145 1.79 -6.32 -15.77
CA LEU A 145 1.65 -6.98 -14.47
C LEU A 145 1.81 -5.97 -13.33
N ILE A 146 2.82 -5.08 -13.38
CA ILE A 146 2.98 -3.99 -12.40
C ILE A 146 1.71 -3.15 -12.30
N GLN A 147 1.19 -2.67 -13.44
CA GLN A 147 -0.01 -1.84 -13.47
C GLN A 147 -1.18 -2.57 -12.80
N LYS A 148 -1.35 -3.86 -13.08
CA LYS A 148 -2.42 -4.64 -12.46
C LYS A 148 -2.25 -4.80 -10.95
N LEU A 149 -1.03 -5.00 -10.47
CA LEU A 149 -0.75 -5.10 -9.02
C LEU A 149 -0.99 -3.75 -8.31
N ILE A 150 -0.73 -2.62 -8.95
CA ILE A 150 -1.04 -1.28 -8.44
C ILE A 150 -2.56 -1.06 -8.41
N GLU A 151 -3.28 -1.44 -9.47
CA GLU A 151 -4.75 -1.34 -9.52
C GLU A 151 -5.42 -2.12 -8.38
N LEU A 152 -4.88 -3.29 -8.06
CA LEU A 152 -5.36 -4.12 -6.94
C LEU A 152 -4.86 -3.59 -5.57
N ASN A 153 -4.06 -2.52 -5.54
CA ASN A 153 -3.39 -2.00 -4.35
C ASN A 153 -2.66 -3.14 -3.60
N LEU A 154 -1.81 -3.88 -4.32
CA LEU A 154 -0.94 -4.93 -3.77
C LEU A 154 0.49 -4.43 -3.58
N ILE A 155 0.95 -3.57 -4.48
CA ILE A 155 2.30 -2.99 -4.46
C ILE A 155 2.23 -1.46 -4.53
N ILE A 156 3.38 -0.85 -4.32
CA ILE A 156 3.73 0.52 -4.67
C ILE A 156 5.04 0.48 -5.44
N ASP A 157 5.11 1.19 -6.57
CA ASP A 157 6.23 1.16 -7.54
C ASP A 157 7.00 2.49 -7.60
N SER A 158 6.67 3.40 -6.70
CA SER A 158 7.07 4.80 -6.76
C SER A 158 7.83 5.21 -5.50
N ILE A 159 8.63 4.26 -4.99
CA ILE A 159 9.60 4.45 -3.92
C ILE A 159 10.95 4.77 -4.57
N THR A 160 11.12 6.01 -5.02
CA THR A 160 12.35 6.43 -5.72
C THR A 160 13.35 7.05 -4.76
N TYR A 161 12.95 8.16 -4.14
CA TYR A 161 13.77 8.95 -3.22
C TYR A 161 13.27 8.74 -1.79
N ARG A 162 14.21 8.63 -0.84
CA ARG A 162 13.95 8.40 0.58
C ARG A 162 14.51 9.53 1.44
N ASP A 163 14.68 10.70 0.84
CA ASP A 163 15.03 11.91 1.57
C ASP A 163 13.85 12.27 2.49
N PRO A 164 14.07 12.47 3.81
CA PRO A 164 12.99 12.71 4.76
C PRO A 164 12.04 13.86 4.38
N GLU A 165 12.56 14.91 3.74
CA GLU A 165 11.79 16.06 3.24
C GLU A 165 10.74 15.72 2.16
N LEU A 166 10.88 14.56 1.51
CA LEU A 166 9.96 14.10 0.46
C LEU A 166 8.85 13.21 1.00
N TRP A 167 8.82 12.92 2.30
CA TRP A 167 7.86 12.01 2.92
C TRP A 167 7.12 12.69 4.07
N ILE A 168 5.88 12.25 4.28
CA ILE A 168 5.22 12.49 5.56
C ILE A 168 5.82 11.50 6.56
N ASP A 169 6.51 12.03 7.58
CA ASP A 169 7.24 11.28 8.59
C ASP A 169 8.42 10.47 7.99
N GLN A 170 8.61 9.21 8.37
CA GLN A 170 9.77 8.42 7.98
C GLN A 170 9.56 7.65 6.67
N PRO A 171 10.52 7.68 5.73
CA PRO A 171 10.49 6.86 4.52
C PRO A 171 10.72 5.37 4.83
N PRO A 172 10.38 4.45 3.90
CA PRO A 172 10.78 3.05 4.02
C PRO A 172 12.32 2.90 4.06
N PRO A 173 12.84 1.80 4.64
CA PRO A 173 14.25 1.46 4.51
C PRO A 173 14.64 1.26 3.03
N GLU A 174 15.94 1.33 2.72
CA GLU A 174 16.44 1.13 1.35
C GLU A 174 16.02 -0.22 0.77
N LYS A 175 16.12 -1.29 1.56
CA LYS A 175 15.68 -2.62 1.20
C LYS A 175 15.42 -3.44 2.45
N ASN A 176 14.32 -4.19 2.46
CA ASN A 176 14.01 -5.18 3.49
C ASN A 176 13.13 -6.29 2.88
N PRO A 177 13.73 -7.39 2.38
CA PRO A 177 12.99 -8.48 1.72
C PRO A 177 11.99 -9.18 2.64
N ASP A 178 12.31 -9.29 3.94
CA ASP A 178 11.43 -9.90 4.94
C ASP A 178 10.11 -9.14 5.03
N LEU A 179 10.17 -7.80 5.00
CA LEU A 179 8.99 -6.94 4.97
C LEU A 179 8.40 -6.74 3.56
N GLY A 180 9.01 -7.31 2.53
CA GLY A 180 8.57 -7.16 1.14
C GLY A 180 8.92 -5.78 0.53
N ILE A 181 10.00 -5.16 1.00
CA ILE A 181 10.45 -3.84 0.57
C ILE A 181 11.68 -4.00 -0.33
N GLY A 182 11.51 -3.69 -1.62
CA GLY A 182 12.61 -3.52 -2.57
C GLY A 182 13.16 -2.10 -2.57
N LYS A 183 14.13 -1.86 -3.45
CA LYS A 183 14.73 -0.55 -3.68
C LYS A 183 13.73 0.41 -4.31
N TYR A 184 12.90 -0.07 -5.24
CA TYR A 184 11.99 0.75 -6.02
C TYR A 184 10.53 0.35 -5.87
N VAL A 185 10.29 -0.95 -5.67
CA VAL A 185 8.95 -1.52 -5.50
C VAL A 185 8.82 -2.13 -4.11
N ALA A 186 7.66 -2.00 -3.49
CA ALA A 186 7.34 -2.72 -2.25
C ALA A 186 5.93 -3.28 -2.28
N TRP A 187 5.74 -4.38 -1.57
CA TRP A 187 4.41 -4.85 -1.18
C TRP A 187 3.78 -3.87 -0.20
N GLN A 188 2.46 -3.69 -0.26
CA GLN A 188 1.74 -2.80 0.67
C GLN A 188 1.99 -3.18 2.13
N THR A 189 1.94 -4.49 2.42
CA THR A 189 2.34 -5.06 3.71
C THR A 189 2.89 -6.48 3.51
N PRO A 190 3.61 -7.05 4.48
CA PRO A 190 4.04 -8.45 4.42
C PRO A 190 2.86 -9.43 4.26
N LEU A 191 1.70 -9.16 4.87
CA LEU A 191 0.48 -9.96 4.64
C LEU A 191 0.00 -9.97 3.18
N HIS A 192 0.16 -8.87 2.42
CA HIS A 192 -0.18 -8.86 0.99
C HIS A 192 0.76 -9.78 0.19
N LYS A 193 2.06 -9.75 0.51
CA LYS A 193 3.06 -10.67 -0.05
C LYS A 193 2.67 -12.14 0.21
N GLU A 194 2.29 -12.47 1.44
CA GLU A 194 1.85 -13.82 1.81
C GLU A 194 0.55 -14.24 1.11
N ALA A 195 -0.40 -13.31 0.97
CA ALA A 195 -1.65 -13.57 0.28
C ALA A 195 -1.44 -13.92 -1.20
N VAL A 196 -0.55 -13.20 -1.89
CA VAL A 196 -0.18 -13.51 -3.27
C VAL A 196 0.53 -14.86 -3.35
N ARG A 197 1.47 -15.14 -2.43
CA ARG A 197 2.16 -16.44 -2.38
C ARG A 197 1.17 -17.60 -2.21
N LYS A 198 0.17 -17.43 -1.34
CA LYS A 198 -0.85 -18.45 -1.09
C LYS A 198 -1.75 -18.67 -2.31
N ALA A 199 -2.27 -17.60 -2.91
CA ALA A 199 -3.12 -17.67 -4.10
C ALA A 199 -2.41 -18.36 -5.29
N LEU A 200 -1.10 -18.11 -5.47
CA LEU A 200 -0.31 -18.78 -6.52
C LEU A 200 -0.14 -20.28 -6.27
N LYS A 201 -0.01 -20.72 -5.01
CA LYS A 201 0.16 -22.15 -4.66
C LYS A 201 -1.11 -22.96 -4.84
N GLU A 202 -2.29 -22.35 -4.66
CA GLU A 202 -3.58 -23.05 -4.81
C GLU A 202 -3.94 -23.36 -6.28
N ILE A 203 -3.21 -22.77 -7.22
CA ILE A 203 -3.38 -22.97 -8.68
C ILE A 203 -2.29 -23.87 -9.27
N ALA A 204 -1.18 -24.06 -8.56
CA ALA A 204 -0.01 -24.82 -9.01
C ALA A 204 -0.24 -26.33 -9.03
#